data_AF-A0AAV0NQN3-F1
#
_entry.id   AF-A0AAV0NQN3-F1
#
_cell.length_a   1.000
_cell.length_b   1.000
_cell.length_c   1.000
_cell.angle_alpha   90.00
_cell.angle_beta   90.00
_cell.angle_gamma   90.00
#
_symmetry.space_group_name_H-M   'P 1'
#
loop_
_entity.id
_entity.type
_entity.pdbx_description
1 polymer ?
#
loop_
_entity_poly.entity_id
_entity_poly.type
_entity_poly.pdbx_seq_one_letter_code
_entity_poly.pdbx_strand_id
1 'polypeptide(L)'
;MDPVPPRWKGECETGTQFNASSCNNKLIGARVFTRGRNSPRDEEGHGTHTASTAEGNFVEGEEESFFGYAPGTVKGVAPKAHVAMYKVDNGSFTSDYIAAIDWALRDGVDVLSLSLGFDDCALYDDAVALATFAAVDRNVFVATSAGNRGPMHGKIHNGIPWVLTVAAGTIGRELGAEVKLAGGGASVFGRSIYLGSYSTAEAPIVFLADCSSATEIRRRGAGRVVVCHVDKHTPGDPFANLQKNSGVIVGAIIISPSIIPDAALYFTFR
;
A
#
# COMPACT_ATOMS: atom_id res chain seq x y z
N MET A 1 -26.94 -2.61 4.63
CA MET A 1 -26.14 -3.76 5.11
C MET A 1 -27.05 -4.67 5.87
N ASP A 2 -27.01 -5.97 5.55
CA ASP A 2 -27.82 -6.97 6.23
C ASP A 2 -27.38 -7.13 7.69
N PRO A 3 -28.24 -7.65 8.59
CA PRO A 3 -27.87 -7.91 9.98
C PRO A 3 -26.71 -8.91 10.09
N VAL A 4 -25.99 -8.85 11.21
CA VAL A 4 -24.91 -9.81 11.52
C VAL A 4 -25.45 -11.24 11.47
N PRO A 5 -24.79 -12.18 10.75
CA PRO A 5 -25.26 -13.56 10.64
C PRO A 5 -25.33 -14.24 12.01
N PRO A 6 -26.41 -15.00 12.33
CA PRO A 6 -26.55 -15.66 13.65
C PRO A 6 -25.45 -16.66 13.99
N ARG A 7 -24.74 -17.18 12.98
CA ARG A 7 -23.59 -18.09 13.17
C ARG A 7 -22.32 -17.39 13.64
N TRP A 8 -22.24 -16.07 13.52
CA TRP A 8 -21.07 -15.28 13.90
C TRP A 8 -20.87 -15.32 15.41
N LYS A 9 -19.65 -15.62 15.85
CA LYS A 9 -19.30 -15.75 17.28
C LYS A 9 -18.26 -14.74 17.75
N GLY A 10 -17.73 -13.92 16.84
CA GLY A 10 -16.75 -12.91 17.18
C GLY A 10 -17.35 -11.75 17.96
N GLU A 11 -16.47 -10.94 18.55
CA GLU A 11 -16.85 -9.80 19.37
C GLU A 11 -16.18 -8.50 18.90
N CYS A 12 -16.63 -7.39 19.47
CA CYS A 12 -16.04 -6.08 19.26
C CYS A 12 -15.26 -5.67 20.50
N GLU A 13 -13.96 -5.94 20.53
CA GLU A 13 -13.10 -5.57 21.65
C GLU A 13 -13.05 -4.05 21.82
N THR A 14 -12.98 -3.60 23.07
CA THR A 14 -12.83 -2.18 23.40
C THR A 14 -11.38 -1.85 23.70
N GLY A 15 -11.01 -0.59 23.51
CA GLY A 15 -9.63 -0.15 23.59
C GLY A 15 -9.45 1.34 23.45
N THR A 16 -8.19 1.77 23.35
CA THR A 16 -7.85 3.18 23.08
C THR A 16 -8.58 3.67 21.82
N GLN A 17 -9.43 4.68 22.01
CA GLN A 17 -10.26 5.29 20.96
C GLN A 17 -11.10 4.27 20.15
N PHE A 18 -11.44 3.12 20.72
CA PHE A 18 -12.24 2.11 20.05
C PHE A 18 -13.19 1.50 21.07
N ASN A 19 -14.49 1.56 20.82
CA ASN A 19 -15.51 1.13 21.78
C ASN A 19 -16.44 0.10 21.14
N ALA A 20 -17.33 -0.51 21.93
CA ALA A 20 -18.22 -1.55 21.44
C ALA A 20 -19.13 -1.07 20.28
N SER A 21 -19.45 0.23 20.23
CA SER A 21 -20.22 0.84 19.14
C SER A 21 -19.41 1.14 17.87
N SER A 22 -18.11 0.85 17.86
CA SER A 22 -17.26 0.98 16.67
C SER A 22 -17.52 -0.15 15.65
N CYS A 23 -18.03 -1.30 16.11
CA CYS A 23 -18.58 -2.33 15.24
C CYS A 23 -20.03 -2.03 14.86
N ASN A 24 -20.43 -2.51 13.69
CA ASN A 24 -21.75 -2.33 13.10
C ASN A 24 -22.05 -3.50 12.16
N ASN A 25 -23.10 -3.40 11.33
CA ASN A 25 -23.47 -4.46 10.38
C ASN A 25 -22.44 -4.66 9.24
N LYS A 26 -21.43 -3.79 9.10
CA LYS A 26 -20.33 -3.94 8.16
C LYS A 26 -19.08 -4.51 8.84
N LEU A 27 -18.56 -3.81 9.84
CA LEU A 27 -17.47 -4.28 10.70
C LEU A 27 -18.11 -5.03 11.88
N ILE A 28 -18.22 -6.35 11.78
CA ILE A 28 -19.01 -7.18 12.72
C ILE A 28 -18.18 -7.71 13.89
N GLY A 29 -16.85 -7.60 13.81
CA GLY A 29 -15.95 -7.96 14.89
C GLY A 29 -14.59 -7.29 14.73
N ALA A 30 -13.93 -7.04 15.85
CA ALA A 30 -12.63 -6.39 15.88
C ALA A 30 -11.88 -6.86 17.13
N ARG A 31 -10.66 -7.38 16.94
CA ARG A 31 -9.81 -7.90 18.00
C ARG A 31 -8.37 -7.43 17.82
N VAL A 32 -7.61 -7.39 18.92
CA VAL A 32 -6.17 -7.08 18.90
C VAL A 32 -5.37 -8.18 19.60
N PHE A 33 -4.34 -8.68 18.92
CA PHE A 33 -3.43 -9.70 19.44
C PHE A 33 -2.04 -9.16 19.70
N THR A 34 -1.71 -7.99 19.15
CA THR A 34 -0.42 -7.34 19.32
C THR A 34 -0.13 -7.02 20.79
N ARG A 35 0.92 -7.63 21.34
CA ARG A 35 1.43 -7.27 22.69
C ARG A 35 1.78 -5.78 22.78
N GLY A 36 1.36 -5.15 23.87
CA GLY A 36 1.61 -3.71 24.11
C GLY A 36 0.65 -2.77 23.36
N ARG A 37 -0.25 -3.31 22.53
CA ARG A 37 -1.41 -2.58 22.00
C ARG A 37 -2.67 -3.01 22.76
N ASN A 38 -3.57 -2.06 22.97
CA ASN A 38 -4.80 -2.27 23.72
C ASN A 38 -6.05 -1.89 22.89
N SER A 39 -5.94 -1.84 21.56
CA SER A 39 -7.04 -1.43 20.68
C SER A 39 -6.95 -2.08 19.30
N PRO A 40 -8.09 -2.54 18.74
CA PRO A 40 -8.19 -2.98 17.34
C PRO A 40 -8.04 -1.85 16.31
N ARG A 41 -8.08 -0.58 16.73
CA ARG A 41 -7.94 0.58 15.85
C ARG A 41 -6.65 0.51 15.03
N ASP A 42 -6.76 0.71 13.71
CA ASP A 42 -5.61 0.89 12.83
C ASP A 42 -5.00 2.29 13.04
N GLU A 43 -3.68 2.35 13.13
CA GLU A 43 -2.90 3.56 13.37
C GLU A 43 -1.87 3.82 12.25
N GLU A 44 -1.74 2.89 11.29
CA GLU A 44 -0.76 2.94 10.22
C GLU A 44 -1.45 3.08 8.85
N GLY A 45 -2.52 2.32 8.61
CA GLY A 45 -3.38 2.44 7.43
C GLY A 45 -3.41 1.19 6.53
N HIS A 46 -2.41 0.30 6.60
CA HIS A 46 -2.34 -0.90 5.76
C HIS A 46 -3.53 -1.84 5.98
N GLY A 47 -3.97 -2.02 7.23
CA GLY A 47 -5.15 -2.83 7.56
C GLY A 47 -6.43 -2.22 6.98
N THR A 48 -6.59 -0.91 7.11
CA THR A 48 -7.72 -0.17 6.55
C THR A 48 -7.73 -0.24 5.02
N HIS A 49 -6.58 -0.07 4.37
CA HIS A 49 -6.44 -0.11 2.92
C HIS A 49 -6.73 -1.51 2.35
N THR A 50 -6.23 -2.56 2.98
CA THR A 50 -6.45 -3.95 2.54
C THR A 50 -7.91 -4.39 2.73
N ALA A 51 -8.51 -4.09 3.89
CA ALA A 51 -9.93 -4.39 4.14
C ALA A 51 -10.88 -3.62 3.21
N SER A 52 -10.58 -2.34 2.92
CA SER A 52 -11.41 -1.56 1.99
C SER A 52 -11.26 -2.02 0.54
N THR A 53 -10.09 -2.53 0.14
CA THR A 53 -9.87 -3.12 -1.19
C THR A 53 -10.66 -4.41 -1.38
N ALA A 54 -10.70 -5.28 -0.37
CA ALA A 54 -11.38 -6.56 -0.48
C ALA A 54 -12.89 -6.42 -0.27
N GLU A 55 -13.33 -5.69 0.76
CA GLU A 55 -14.73 -5.61 1.14
C GLU A 55 -15.24 -4.17 1.38
N GLY A 56 -14.57 -3.10 0.99
CA GLY A 56 -15.07 -1.74 1.17
C GLY A 56 -16.52 -1.57 0.67
N ASN A 57 -17.40 -0.97 1.49
CA ASN A 57 -18.75 -0.63 1.01
C ASN A 57 -18.65 0.50 -0.03
N PHE A 58 -19.73 0.73 -0.77
CA PHE A 58 -19.80 1.84 -1.71
C PHE A 58 -19.60 3.17 -0.97
N VAL A 59 -18.64 3.96 -1.45
CA VAL A 59 -18.46 5.36 -1.10
C VAL A 59 -18.62 6.16 -2.38
N GLU A 60 -19.70 6.93 -2.46
CA GLU A 60 -20.08 7.71 -3.64
C GLU A 60 -19.56 9.13 -3.53
N GLY A 61 -19.03 9.67 -4.63
CA GLY A 61 -18.65 11.08 -4.73
C GLY A 61 -17.46 11.29 -5.65
N GLU A 62 -17.45 12.38 -6.41
CA GLU A 62 -16.27 12.83 -7.16
C GLU A 62 -15.15 13.35 -6.24
N GLU A 63 -15.49 13.67 -4.98
CA GLU A 63 -14.53 14.03 -3.93
C GLU A 63 -13.73 12.82 -3.42
N GLU A 64 -14.26 11.60 -3.58
CA GLU A 64 -13.56 10.36 -3.25
C GLU A 64 -12.47 10.11 -4.29
N SER A 65 -11.29 10.61 -3.95
CA SER A 65 -10.11 10.61 -4.80
C SER A 65 -8.87 10.61 -3.93
N PHE A 66 -7.76 10.17 -4.49
CA PHE A 66 -6.47 10.40 -3.87
C PHE A 66 -6.02 11.81 -4.26
N PHE A 67 -6.44 12.86 -3.53
CA PHE A 67 -6.09 14.26 -3.84
C PHE A 67 -6.40 14.66 -5.29
N GLY A 68 -7.57 14.28 -5.81
CA GLY A 68 -7.99 14.53 -7.20
C GLY A 68 -7.54 13.46 -8.19
N TYR A 69 -6.63 12.55 -7.81
CA TYR A 69 -6.29 11.38 -8.62
C TYR A 69 -7.33 10.28 -8.48
N ALA A 70 -7.63 9.63 -9.61
CA ALA A 70 -8.56 8.50 -9.71
C ALA A 70 -9.94 8.76 -9.04
N PRO A 71 -10.63 9.87 -9.39
CA PRO A 71 -11.94 10.16 -8.81
C PRO A 71 -12.97 9.12 -9.22
N GLY A 72 -13.95 8.88 -8.34
CA GLY A 72 -15.13 8.08 -8.63
C GLY A 72 -15.58 7.25 -7.44
N THR A 73 -16.62 6.45 -7.65
CA THR A 73 -17.14 5.56 -6.61
C THR A 73 -16.12 4.48 -6.24
N VAL A 74 -15.69 4.48 -4.98
CA VAL A 74 -14.79 3.46 -4.43
C VAL A 74 -15.60 2.35 -3.79
N LYS A 75 -15.20 1.10 -4.04
CA LYS A 75 -15.79 -0.10 -3.42
C LYS A 75 -14.77 -1.24 -3.42
N GLY A 76 -14.92 -2.17 -2.49
CA GLY A 76 -14.16 -3.42 -2.51
C GLY A 76 -14.66 -4.40 -3.56
N VAL A 77 -13.95 -5.52 -3.70
CA VAL A 77 -14.36 -6.64 -4.56
C VAL A 77 -15.72 -7.22 -4.12
N ALA A 78 -15.97 -7.32 -2.81
CA ALA A 78 -17.22 -7.79 -2.22
C ALA A 78 -17.86 -6.74 -1.29
N PRO A 79 -18.51 -5.68 -1.82
CA PRO A 79 -18.97 -4.53 -1.02
C PRO A 79 -20.00 -4.88 0.06
N LYS A 80 -20.73 -5.99 -0.11
CA LYS A 80 -21.76 -6.46 0.83
C LYS A 80 -21.27 -7.50 1.83
N ALA A 81 -20.02 -7.97 1.74
CA ALA A 81 -19.47 -8.90 2.71
C ALA A 81 -19.35 -8.25 4.09
N HIS A 82 -19.46 -9.03 5.17
CA HIS A 82 -19.11 -8.54 6.50
C HIS A 82 -17.59 -8.58 6.69
N VAL A 83 -17.07 -7.69 7.51
CA VAL A 83 -15.64 -7.58 7.84
C VAL A 83 -15.43 -7.89 9.31
N ALA A 84 -14.44 -8.72 9.61
CA ALA A 84 -13.94 -8.92 10.95
C ALA A 84 -12.43 -8.69 10.98
N MET A 85 -11.97 -7.80 11.85
CA MET A 85 -10.58 -7.38 11.90
C MET A 85 -9.82 -8.04 13.04
N TYR A 86 -8.69 -8.67 12.72
CA TYR A 86 -7.82 -9.33 13.68
C TYR A 86 -6.45 -8.65 13.62
N LYS A 87 -6.23 -7.64 14.46
CA LYS A 87 -5.02 -6.83 14.43
C LYS A 87 -3.84 -7.59 15.00
N VAL A 88 -2.84 -7.79 14.17
CA VAL A 88 -1.49 -8.25 14.52
C VAL A 88 -0.47 -7.19 14.11
N ASP A 89 0.71 -7.21 14.72
CA ASP A 89 1.80 -6.31 14.35
C ASP A 89 2.80 -7.05 13.47
N ASN A 90 3.23 -6.38 12.40
CA ASN A 90 4.00 -7.03 11.35
C ASN A 90 5.39 -7.43 11.88
N GLY A 91 5.67 -8.73 12.03
CA GLY A 91 6.96 -9.26 12.47
C GLY A 91 7.28 -9.20 13.97
N SER A 92 6.39 -8.74 14.86
CA SER A 92 6.72 -8.61 16.29
C SER A 92 6.75 -9.94 17.04
N PHE A 93 5.69 -10.75 16.96
CA PHE A 93 5.64 -12.08 17.60
C PHE A 93 4.84 -13.07 16.75
N THR A 94 5.46 -14.17 16.34
CA THR A 94 4.80 -15.24 15.57
C THR A 94 3.57 -15.82 16.27
N SER A 95 3.56 -15.84 17.61
CA SER A 95 2.42 -16.29 18.41
C SER A 95 1.14 -15.47 18.16
N ASP A 96 1.27 -14.17 17.87
CA ASP A 96 0.13 -13.28 17.71
C ASP A 96 -0.62 -13.60 16.40
N TYR A 97 0.11 -14.03 15.36
CA TYR A 97 -0.45 -14.52 14.09
C TYR A 97 -1.25 -15.80 14.31
N ILE A 98 -0.66 -16.76 15.01
CA ILE A 98 -1.31 -18.04 15.29
C ILE A 98 -2.59 -17.79 16.10
N ALA A 99 -2.53 -16.96 17.14
CA ALA A 99 -3.69 -16.62 17.96
C ALA A 99 -4.78 -15.91 17.14
N ALA A 100 -4.40 -14.93 16.31
CA ALA A 100 -5.34 -14.18 15.49
C ALA A 100 -6.08 -15.08 14.48
N ILE A 101 -5.34 -15.95 13.77
CA ILE A 101 -5.91 -16.89 12.80
C ILE A 101 -6.80 -17.93 13.49
N ASP A 102 -6.34 -18.51 14.60
CA ASP A 102 -7.13 -19.49 15.37
C ASP A 102 -8.44 -18.87 15.90
N TRP A 103 -8.41 -17.63 16.39
CA TRP A 103 -9.62 -16.91 16.79
C TRP A 103 -10.55 -16.61 15.61
N ALA A 104 -10.03 -16.17 14.47
CA ALA A 104 -10.84 -15.94 13.28
C ALA A 104 -11.58 -17.21 12.84
N LEU A 105 -10.89 -18.34 12.86
CA LEU A 105 -11.48 -19.65 12.57
C LEU A 105 -12.57 -20.07 13.57
N ARG A 106 -12.40 -19.77 14.86
CA ARG A 106 -13.41 -20.04 15.92
C ARG A 106 -14.63 -19.13 15.81
N ASP A 107 -14.41 -17.88 15.44
CA ASP A 107 -15.46 -16.86 15.27
C ASP A 107 -16.35 -17.14 14.05
N GLY A 108 -15.87 -17.98 13.13
CA GLY A 108 -16.65 -18.51 12.00
C GLY A 108 -16.55 -17.67 10.73
N VAL A 109 -15.36 -17.12 10.45
CA VAL A 109 -15.06 -16.46 9.15
C VAL A 109 -15.14 -17.45 7.98
N ASP A 110 -15.47 -16.97 6.79
CA ASP A 110 -15.51 -17.79 5.56
C ASP A 110 -14.22 -17.68 4.74
N VAL A 111 -13.56 -16.52 4.84
CA VAL A 111 -12.35 -16.16 4.10
C VAL A 111 -11.37 -15.49 5.05
N LEU A 112 -10.10 -15.86 4.94
CA LEU A 112 -8.96 -15.16 5.53
C LEU A 112 -8.19 -14.43 4.42
N SER A 113 -8.06 -13.12 4.56
CA SER A 113 -7.26 -12.26 3.67
C SER A 113 -6.03 -11.76 4.43
N LEU A 114 -4.86 -12.28 4.08
CA LEU A 114 -3.61 -12.10 4.83
C LEU A 114 -2.54 -11.43 3.98
N SER A 115 -2.45 -10.10 4.07
CA SER A 115 -1.37 -9.32 3.46
C SER A 115 -0.14 -9.25 4.38
N LEU A 116 0.36 -10.42 4.79
CA LEU A 116 1.46 -10.61 5.75
C LEU A 116 2.10 -11.99 5.55
N GLY A 117 3.23 -12.25 6.23
CA GLY A 117 3.87 -13.56 6.28
C GLY A 117 5.33 -13.47 6.75
N PHE A 118 6.12 -14.49 6.39
CA PHE A 118 7.54 -14.57 6.72
C PHE A 118 8.40 -14.88 5.50
N ASP A 119 9.55 -14.21 5.38
CA ASP A 119 10.52 -14.48 4.33
C ASP A 119 11.46 -15.62 4.73
N ASP A 120 11.93 -16.40 3.75
CA ASP A 120 13.00 -17.40 3.91
C ASP A 120 12.72 -18.42 5.05
N CYS A 121 11.44 -18.76 5.28
CA CYS A 121 10.98 -19.62 6.38
C CYS A 121 10.52 -21.01 5.86
N ALA A 122 10.83 -22.08 6.61
CA ALA A 122 10.33 -23.42 6.30
C ALA A 122 8.89 -23.59 6.82
N LEU A 123 8.07 -24.40 6.15
CA LEU A 123 6.64 -24.55 6.48
C LEU A 123 6.35 -24.92 7.95
N TYR A 124 7.23 -25.69 8.59
CA TYR A 124 7.06 -26.12 9.99
C TYR A 124 7.49 -25.05 11.02
N ASP A 125 8.21 -24.02 10.58
CA ASP A 125 8.60 -22.86 11.40
C ASP A 125 7.76 -21.61 11.05
N ASP A 126 7.01 -21.65 9.95
CA ASP A 126 6.16 -20.56 9.48
C ASP A 126 4.83 -20.54 10.24
N ALA A 127 4.63 -19.49 11.04
CA ALA A 127 3.42 -19.32 11.84
C ALA A 127 2.14 -19.13 11.01
N VAL A 128 2.21 -18.52 9.82
CA VAL A 128 1.08 -18.42 8.91
C VAL A 128 0.77 -19.81 8.35
N ALA A 129 1.77 -20.57 7.92
CA ALA A 129 1.58 -21.92 7.43
C ALA A 129 0.92 -22.82 8.49
N LEU A 130 1.51 -22.88 9.69
CA LEU A 130 1.02 -23.69 10.81
C LEU A 130 -0.43 -23.34 11.17
N ALA A 131 -0.75 -22.05 11.30
CA ALA A 131 -2.08 -21.61 11.71
C ALA A 131 -3.14 -21.81 10.61
N THR A 132 -2.79 -21.53 9.36
CA THR A 132 -3.72 -21.65 8.22
C THR A 132 -3.97 -23.10 7.82
N PHE A 133 -3.12 -24.05 8.21
CA PHE A 133 -3.39 -25.47 7.98
C PHE A 133 -4.75 -25.88 8.59
N ALA A 134 -5.10 -25.34 9.75
CA ALA A 134 -6.36 -25.58 10.43
C ALA A 134 -7.60 -24.97 9.72
N ALA A 135 -7.38 -24.10 8.73
CA ALA A 135 -8.44 -23.54 7.89
C ALA A 135 -8.98 -24.56 6.87
N VAL A 136 -8.13 -25.50 6.43
CA VAL A 136 -8.49 -26.57 5.48
C VAL A 136 -9.61 -27.43 6.06
N ASP A 137 -9.47 -27.88 7.31
CA ASP A 137 -10.46 -28.71 8.00
C ASP A 137 -11.76 -27.97 8.30
N ARG A 138 -11.72 -26.63 8.32
CA ARG A 138 -12.88 -25.76 8.58
C ARG A 138 -13.53 -25.22 7.31
N ASN A 139 -13.04 -25.63 6.14
CA ASN A 139 -13.51 -25.15 4.84
C ASN A 139 -13.46 -23.61 4.72
N VAL A 140 -12.41 -23.00 5.28
CA VAL A 140 -12.16 -21.55 5.21
C VAL A 140 -11.13 -21.29 4.12
N PHE A 141 -11.48 -20.43 3.17
CA PHE A 141 -10.56 -20.06 2.08
C PHE A 141 -9.51 -19.07 2.59
N VAL A 142 -8.24 -19.27 2.21
CA VAL A 142 -7.13 -18.41 2.65
C VAL A 142 -6.44 -17.81 1.44
N ALA A 143 -6.38 -16.48 1.39
CA ALA A 143 -5.59 -15.72 0.43
C ALA A 143 -4.43 -15.02 1.14
N THR A 144 -3.23 -15.13 0.57
CA THR A 144 -1.99 -14.56 1.10
C THR A 144 -1.24 -13.79 0.01
N SER A 145 -0.39 -12.82 0.38
CA SER A 145 0.45 -12.10 -0.59
C SER A 145 1.73 -12.88 -0.92
N ALA A 146 2.22 -12.77 -2.16
CA ALA A 146 3.48 -13.38 -2.59
C ALA A 146 4.73 -12.65 -2.04
N GLY A 147 4.56 -11.46 -1.45
CA GLY A 147 5.64 -10.59 -0.98
C GLY A 147 6.22 -9.69 -2.07
N ASN A 148 7.04 -8.72 -1.63
CA ASN A 148 7.55 -7.63 -2.47
C ASN A 148 9.07 -7.71 -2.72
N ARG A 149 9.70 -8.89 -2.51
CA ARG A 149 11.15 -9.09 -2.65
C ARG A 149 11.62 -9.51 -4.05
N GLY A 150 10.71 -9.48 -5.03
CA GLY A 150 11.05 -9.66 -6.43
C GLY A 150 12.07 -8.62 -6.95
N PRO A 151 12.56 -8.77 -8.19
CA PRO A 151 12.09 -9.70 -9.23
C PRO A 151 12.89 -11.01 -9.31
N MET A 152 13.88 -11.22 -8.43
CA MET A 152 14.74 -12.40 -8.47
C MET A 152 13.96 -13.69 -8.17
N HIS A 153 14.39 -14.80 -8.75
CA HIS A 153 13.80 -16.12 -8.49
C HIS A 153 13.90 -16.51 -7.00
N GLY A 154 12.93 -17.31 -6.53
CA GLY A 154 12.93 -17.82 -5.16
C GLY A 154 12.68 -16.76 -4.09
N LYS A 155 11.93 -15.70 -4.42
CA LYS A 155 11.60 -14.59 -3.51
C LYS A 155 10.13 -14.52 -3.09
N ILE A 156 9.40 -15.61 -3.28
CA ILE A 156 8.01 -15.74 -2.81
C ILE A 156 8.03 -15.92 -1.29
N HIS A 157 7.16 -15.18 -0.61
CA HIS A 157 6.99 -15.13 0.84
C HIS A 157 6.13 -16.30 1.34
N ASN A 158 4.83 -16.31 1.01
CA ASN A 158 3.87 -17.33 1.44
C ASN A 158 3.77 -18.52 0.45
N GLY A 159 4.86 -19.26 0.25
CA GLY A 159 4.91 -20.46 -0.62
C GLY A 159 4.18 -21.70 -0.06
N ILE A 160 2.97 -21.52 0.45
CA ILE A 160 2.24 -22.51 1.27
C ILE A 160 1.24 -23.30 0.38
N PRO A 161 1.28 -24.65 0.34
CA PRO A 161 0.45 -25.42 -0.61
C PRO A 161 -1.07 -25.31 -0.43
N TRP A 162 -1.55 -25.00 0.77
CA TRP A 162 -2.99 -24.99 1.11
C TRP A 162 -3.61 -23.59 1.13
N VAL A 163 -2.89 -22.57 0.67
CA VAL A 163 -3.42 -21.20 0.54
C VAL A 163 -3.31 -20.72 -0.90
N LEU A 164 -4.11 -19.73 -1.26
CA LEU A 164 -3.89 -18.98 -2.50
C LEU A 164 -2.81 -17.92 -2.28
N THR A 165 -1.67 -18.06 -2.94
CA THR A 165 -0.59 -17.06 -2.92
C THR A 165 -0.74 -16.10 -4.10
N VAL A 166 -0.95 -14.81 -3.82
CA VAL A 166 -1.34 -13.80 -4.81
C VAL A 166 -0.16 -12.89 -5.15
N ALA A 167 0.21 -12.83 -6.43
CA ALA A 167 1.18 -11.88 -6.98
C ALA A 167 0.52 -10.53 -7.33
N ALA A 168 1.33 -9.48 -7.47
CA ALA A 168 0.86 -8.15 -7.87
C ALA A 168 1.08 -7.91 -9.38
N GLY A 169 0.06 -7.37 -10.05
CA GLY A 169 0.11 -6.97 -11.45
C GLY A 169 -0.35 -5.51 -11.62
N THR A 170 0.05 -4.88 -12.72
CA THR A 170 -0.41 -3.54 -13.08
C THR A 170 -1.82 -3.57 -13.68
N ILE A 171 -2.52 -2.43 -13.63
CA ILE A 171 -3.80 -2.22 -14.30
C ILE A 171 -3.63 -1.19 -15.42
N GLY A 172 -4.60 -1.08 -16.32
CA GLY A 172 -4.56 -0.13 -17.45
C GLY A 172 -4.66 1.36 -17.06
N ARG A 173 -4.73 1.69 -15.77
CA ARG A 173 -4.77 3.07 -15.26
C ARG A 173 -3.38 3.49 -14.79
N GLU A 174 -2.95 4.67 -15.24
CA GLU A 174 -1.73 5.32 -14.75
C GLU A 174 -2.07 6.68 -14.11
N LEU A 175 -1.35 7.01 -13.03
CA LEU A 175 -1.39 8.35 -12.44
C LEU A 175 -0.18 9.12 -12.96
N GLY A 176 -0.43 10.29 -13.54
CA GLY A 176 0.57 10.96 -14.34
C GLY A 176 0.47 12.47 -14.35
N ALA A 177 1.48 13.08 -14.93
CA ALA A 177 1.52 14.50 -15.25
C ALA A 177 2.11 14.70 -16.65
N GLU A 178 1.66 15.76 -17.32
CA GLU A 178 2.15 16.18 -18.62
C GLU A 178 3.15 17.34 -18.45
N VAL A 179 4.33 17.22 -19.04
CA VAL A 179 5.28 18.33 -19.15
C VAL A 179 5.35 18.82 -20.59
N LYS A 180 5.09 20.11 -20.76
CA LYS A 180 5.16 20.81 -22.05
C LYS A 180 6.45 21.61 -22.13
N LEU A 181 7.30 21.29 -23.10
CA LEU A 181 8.51 22.04 -23.35
C LEU A 181 8.18 23.30 -24.18
N ALA A 182 8.62 24.47 -23.70
CA ALA A 182 8.42 25.74 -24.39
C ALA A 182 9.16 25.80 -25.73
N GLY A 183 8.80 26.76 -26.59
CA GLY A 183 9.48 27.00 -27.88
C GLY A 183 9.12 26.03 -29.01
N GLY A 184 7.90 25.48 -28.99
CA GLY A 184 7.47 24.46 -29.97
C GLY A 184 8.00 23.06 -29.67
N GLY A 185 8.45 22.84 -28.43
CA GLY A 185 8.96 21.56 -27.97
C GLY A 185 7.88 20.49 -27.80
N ALA A 186 8.33 19.24 -27.64
CA ALA A 186 7.45 18.10 -27.43
C ALA A 186 6.72 18.19 -26.07
N SER A 187 5.54 17.58 -26.02
CA SER A 187 4.88 17.24 -24.76
C SER A 187 5.24 15.82 -24.36
N VAL A 188 5.50 15.61 -23.07
CA VAL A 188 5.88 14.30 -22.53
C VAL A 188 4.98 13.97 -21.35
N PHE A 189 4.29 12.82 -21.44
CA PHE A 189 3.54 12.26 -20.35
C PHE A 189 4.43 11.35 -19.50
N GLY A 190 4.35 11.51 -18.18
CA GLY A 190 5.07 10.68 -17.22
C GLY A 190 4.19 10.37 -16.02
N ARG A 191 4.72 9.56 -15.09
CA ARG A 191 4.02 9.13 -13.88
C ARG A 191 4.20 10.16 -12.76
N SER A 192 3.14 10.45 -12.03
CA SER A 192 3.18 11.42 -10.92
C SER A 192 2.06 11.15 -9.92
N ILE A 193 2.38 11.37 -8.64
CA ILE A 193 1.46 11.37 -7.51
C ILE A 193 1.63 12.64 -6.68
N TYR A 194 2.03 13.74 -7.34
CA TYR A 194 2.26 15.01 -6.67
C TYR A 194 0.93 15.58 -6.12
N LEU A 195 0.90 15.87 -4.82
CA LEU A 195 -0.32 16.24 -4.09
C LEU A 195 -0.57 17.75 -3.96
N GLY A 196 0.40 18.58 -4.39
CA GLY A 196 0.27 20.03 -4.29
C GLY A 196 -0.34 20.68 -5.52
N SER A 197 -0.50 21.99 -5.48
CA SER A 197 -0.85 22.77 -6.67
C SER A 197 0.33 22.81 -7.63
N TYR A 198 0.08 22.58 -8.92
CA TYR A 198 1.09 22.75 -9.95
C TYR A 198 0.94 24.12 -10.60
N SER A 199 2.04 24.68 -11.08
CA SER A 199 2.06 25.93 -11.86
C SER A 199 2.18 25.63 -13.34
N THR A 200 1.43 26.34 -14.18
CA THR A 200 1.60 26.35 -15.64
C THR A 200 2.63 27.38 -16.10
N ALA A 201 3.29 28.09 -15.17
CA ALA A 201 4.31 29.06 -15.50
C ALA A 201 5.54 28.37 -16.10
N GLU A 202 6.11 28.99 -17.13
CA GLU A 202 7.36 28.51 -17.71
C GLU A 202 8.50 28.66 -16.71
N ALA A 203 9.27 27.59 -16.54
CA ALA A 203 10.46 27.57 -15.71
C ALA A 203 11.65 27.00 -16.51
N PRO A 204 12.86 27.57 -16.35
CA PRO A 204 14.04 27.04 -17.01
C PRO A 204 14.35 25.63 -16.49
N ILE A 205 14.87 24.78 -17.36
CA ILE A 205 15.23 23.39 -17.05
C ILE A 205 16.75 23.29 -16.88
N VAL A 206 17.21 22.46 -15.93
CA VAL A 206 18.63 22.17 -15.74
C VAL A 206 18.85 20.67 -15.54
N PHE A 207 19.73 20.06 -16.33
CA PHE A 207 20.14 18.68 -16.15
C PHE A 207 21.28 18.58 -15.12
N LEU A 208 21.09 17.75 -14.08
CA LEU A 208 22.03 17.56 -12.97
C LEU A 208 22.46 16.09 -12.80
N ALA A 209 22.62 15.38 -13.93
CA ALA A 209 23.04 13.98 -13.96
C ALA A 209 22.18 13.11 -13.04
N ASP A 210 22.75 12.49 -12.01
CA ASP A 210 22.06 11.54 -11.13
C ASP A 210 21.37 12.17 -9.91
N CYS A 211 21.53 13.49 -9.70
CA CYS A 211 20.98 14.21 -8.56
C CYS A 211 21.43 13.66 -7.19
N SER A 212 22.61 13.03 -7.12
CA SER A 212 23.18 12.49 -5.88
C SER A 212 23.72 13.56 -4.92
N SER A 213 23.84 14.83 -5.35
CA SER A 213 24.33 15.95 -4.53
C SER A 213 23.24 16.98 -4.22
N ALA A 214 22.77 16.98 -2.97
CA ALA A 214 21.82 18.00 -2.48
C ALA A 214 22.37 19.44 -2.62
N THR A 215 23.68 19.63 -2.43
CA THR A 215 24.33 20.94 -2.56
C THR A 215 24.33 21.43 -4.01
N GLU A 216 24.57 20.54 -4.96
CA GLU A 216 24.54 20.90 -6.38
C GLU A 216 23.13 21.25 -6.84
N ILE A 217 22.13 20.47 -6.42
CA ILE A 217 20.72 20.76 -6.65
C ILE A 217 20.37 22.16 -6.13
N ARG A 218 20.76 22.47 -4.89
CA ARG A 218 20.54 23.81 -4.31
C ARG A 218 21.17 24.92 -5.14
N ARG A 219 22.42 24.74 -5.58
CA ARG A 219 23.20 25.77 -6.28
C ARG A 219 22.73 26.01 -7.70
N ARG A 220 22.43 24.94 -8.44
CA ARG A 220 22.16 24.99 -9.89
C ARG A 220 20.68 24.88 -10.23
N GLY A 221 19.88 24.29 -9.35
CA GLY A 221 18.44 24.06 -9.50
C GLY A 221 17.54 25.17 -8.94
N ALA A 222 18.09 26.16 -8.22
CA ALA A 222 17.30 27.25 -7.65
C ALA A 222 16.46 27.97 -8.71
N GLY A 223 15.13 27.98 -8.52
CA GLY A 223 14.18 28.59 -9.47
C GLY A 223 14.05 27.84 -10.80
N ARG A 224 14.47 26.57 -10.87
CA ARG A 224 14.48 25.76 -12.09
C ARG A 224 13.78 24.42 -11.89
N VAL A 225 13.40 23.80 -12.99
CA VAL A 225 13.05 22.38 -13.02
C VAL A 225 14.32 21.56 -13.20
N VAL A 226 14.60 20.67 -12.25
CA VAL A 226 15.80 19.83 -12.27
C VAL A 226 15.52 18.53 -13.00
N VAL A 227 16.39 18.11 -13.92
CA VAL A 227 16.31 16.82 -14.61
C VAL A 227 17.40 15.90 -14.10
N CYS A 228 16.99 14.70 -13.68
CA CYS A 228 17.83 13.66 -13.13
C CYS A 228 17.70 12.38 -13.96
N HIS A 229 18.78 11.64 -14.16
CA HIS A 229 18.80 10.29 -14.68
C HIS A 229 19.20 9.33 -13.57
N VAL A 230 18.27 8.47 -13.14
CA VAL A 230 18.44 7.61 -11.96
C VAL A 230 18.31 6.14 -12.36
N ASP A 231 19.30 5.34 -12.00
CA ASP A 231 19.31 3.90 -12.22
C ASP A 231 19.71 3.14 -10.95
N LYS A 232 19.75 1.81 -11.03
CA LYS A 232 20.12 0.92 -9.91
C LYS A 232 21.54 1.12 -9.35
N HIS A 233 22.40 1.87 -10.03
CA HIS A 233 23.76 2.19 -9.63
C HIS A 233 23.91 3.64 -9.14
N THR A 234 22.85 4.45 -9.22
CA THR A 234 22.86 5.81 -8.69
C THR A 234 23.16 5.80 -7.18
N PRO A 235 24.21 6.50 -6.72
CA PRO A 235 24.58 6.50 -5.32
C PRO A 235 23.64 7.38 -4.49
N GLY A 236 23.39 6.93 -3.25
CA GLY A 236 22.57 7.65 -2.29
C GLY A 236 21.08 7.61 -2.63
N ASP A 237 20.37 8.63 -2.17
CA ASP A 237 18.93 8.77 -2.40
C ASP A 237 18.65 10.09 -3.13
N PRO A 238 18.60 10.07 -4.48
CA PRO A 238 18.33 11.27 -5.26
C PRO A 238 16.94 11.84 -4.97
N PHE A 239 15.96 11.01 -4.61
CA PHE A 239 14.63 11.48 -4.22
C PHE A 239 14.69 12.28 -2.92
N ALA A 240 15.39 11.78 -1.90
CA ALA A 240 15.59 12.53 -0.65
C ALA A 240 16.36 13.84 -0.87
N ASN A 241 17.33 13.86 -1.78
CA ASN A 241 18.07 15.07 -2.13
C ASN A 241 17.18 16.12 -2.82
N LEU A 242 16.30 15.69 -3.73
CA LEU A 242 15.30 16.55 -4.36
C LEU A 242 14.30 17.06 -3.32
N GLN A 243 13.81 16.19 -2.43
CA GLN A 243 12.87 16.56 -1.36
C GLN A 243 13.46 17.59 -0.40
N LYS A 244 14.72 17.45 0.01
CA LYS A 244 15.44 18.45 0.82
C LYS A 244 15.54 19.82 0.14
N ASN A 245 15.50 19.85 -1.19
CA ASN A 245 15.58 21.07 -1.98
C ASN A 245 14.24 21.52 -2.58
N SER A 246 13.12 20.88 -2.20
CA SER A 246 11.77 21.26 -2.61
C SER A 246 11.43 22.72 -2.32
N GLY A 247 12.09 23.34 -1.33
CA GLY A 247 11.95 24.75 -1.01
C GLY A 247 12.63 25.72 -1.99
N VAL A 248 13.50 25.21 -2.87
CA VAL A 248 14.45 25.98 -3.70
C VAL A 248 14.24 25.73 -5.20
N ILE A 249 13.96 24.49 -5.59
CA ILE A 249 13.66 24.12 -6.98
C ILE A 249 12.17 24.35 -7.30
N VAL A 250 11.83 24.54 -8.57
CA VAL A 250 10.44 24.64 -9.04
C VAL A 250 9.82 23.25 -9.20
N GLY A 251 10.63 22.28 -9.62
CA GLY A 251 10.22 20.89 -9.71
C GLY A 251 11.36 19.98 -10.15
N ALA A 252 11.04 18.70 -10.32
CA ALA A 252 11.99 17.69 -10.78
C ALA A 252 11.39 16.80 -11.86
N ILE A 253 12.22 16.37 -12.80
CA ILE A 253 11.94 15.35 -13.82
C ILE A 253 12.96 14.24 -13.60
N ILE A 254 12.50 13.04 -13.28
CA ILE A 254 13.39 11.89 -13.04
C ILE A 254 13.20 10.90 -14.17
N ILE A 255 14.27 10.60 -14.89
CA ILE A 255 14.31 9.59 -15.94
C ILE A 255 14.86 8.32 -15.31
N SER A 256 14.02 7.29 -15.13
CA SER A 256 14.49 6.00 -14.61
C SER A 256 14.05 4.83 -15.51
N PRO A 257 15.01 4.13 -16.15
CA PRO A 257 14.71 2.97 -16.96
C PRO A 257 14.64 1.64 -16.17
N SER A 258 14.99 1.64 -14.87
CA SER A 258 15.28 0.37 -14.15
C SER A 258 14.76 0.27 -12.71
N ILE A 259 14.24 1.35 -12.12
CA ILE A 259 13.69 1.30 -10.74
C ILE A 259 12.21 0.87 -10.76
N ILE A 260 11.50 1.07 -11.88
CA ILE A 260 10.14 0.58 -12.14
C ILE A 260 10.12 0.06 -13.59
N PRO A 261 9.56 -1.13 -13.89
CA PRO A 261 9.45 -1.59 -15.27
C PRO A 261 8.61 -0.58 -16.05
N ASP A 262 9.06 -0.23 -17.24
CA ASP A 262 8.64 0.92 -18.06
C ASP A 262 9.35 2.22 -17.66
N ALA A 263 10.08 2.80 -18.61
CA ALA A 263 10.79 4.06 -18.46
C ALA A 263 9.87 5.13 -17.85
N ALA A 264 10.05 5.39 -16.56
CA ALA A 264 9.12 6.21 -15.81
C ALA A 264 9.74 7.60 -15.61
N LEU A 265 9.09 8.60 -16.19
CA LEU A 265 9.32 10.00 -15.92
C LEU A 265 8.55 10.38 -14.65
N TYR A 266 9.25 10.69 -13.56
CA TYR A 266 8.60 11.16 -12.34
C TYR A 266 8.66 12.67 -12.23
N PHE A 267 7.53 13.27 -11.87
CA PHE A 267 7.42 14.70 -11.66
C PHE A 267 7.07 15.05 -10.22
N THR A 268 7.78 16.03 -9.67
CA THR A 268 7.42 16.68 -8.41
C THR A 268 7.42 18.19 -8.65
N PHE A 269 6.34 18.89 -8.33
CA PHE A 269 6.23 20.34 -8.53
C PHE A 269 6.12 21.09 -7.19
N ARG A 270 6.09 22.41 -7.23
CA ARG A 270 5.75 23.28 -6.09
C ARG A 270 4.86 24.42 -6.56
#